data_AF-A0A3M7Q4V7-F1
#
_entry.id   AF-A0A3M7Q4V7-F1
#
_cell.length_a   1.000
_cell.length_b   1.000
_cell.length_c   1.000
_cell.angle_alpha   90.00
_cell.angle_beta   90.00
_cell.angle_gamma   90.00
#
_symmetry.space_group_name_H-M   'P 1'
#
loop_
_entity.id
_entity.type
_entity.pdbx_description
1 polymer ?
#
loop_
_entity_poly.entity_id
_entity_poly.type
_entity_poly.pdbx_seq_one_letter_code
_entity_poly.pdbx_strand_id
1 'polypeptide(L)' 'MSYSLFRDFAGIDNSMDRYEYQIYSRMKHPFLNLITGGYYSDLRFNMADINGDGQLNYAEFALSHPFSGYPRYYY' A
#
# COMPACT_ATOMS: atom_id res chain seq x y z
N MET A 1 11.30 2.37 -1.16
CA MET A 1 10.42 2.55 0.00
C MET A 1 11.24 2.36 1.29
N SER A 2 10.93 3.06 2.38
CA SER A 2 11.65 2.92 3.67
C SER A 2 10.89 1.99 4.62
N TYR A 3 11.61 1.08 5.30
CA TYR A 3 11.05 0.19 6.32
C TYR A 3 10.47 0.94 7.53
N SER A 4 11.07 2.08 7.91
CA SER A 4 10.55 2.89 9.03
C SER A 4 9.13 3.38 8.73
N LEU A 5 8.88 3.82 7.49
CA LEU A 5 7.56 4.30 7.11
C LEU A 5 6.53 3.15 7.10
N PHE A 6 6.92 1.95 6.67
CA PHE A 6 6.04 0.79 6.77
C PHE A 6 5.67 0.49 8.24
N ARG A 7 6.68 0.50 9.12
CA ARG A 7 6.52 0.29 10.56
C ARG A 7 5.62 1.31 11.25
N ASP A 8 5.58 2.55 10.78
CA ASP A 8 4.70 3.58 11.34
C ASP A 8 3.21 3.26 11.15
N PHE A 9 2.87 2.40 10.18
CA PHE A 9 1.48 2.04 9.85
C PHE A 9 1.15 0.56 10.07
N ALA A 10 2.12 -0.35 9.98
CA ALA A 10 1.93 -1.81 10.08
C ALA A 10 1.81 -2.32 11.53
N GLY A 11 1.23 -1.50 12.41
CA GLY A 11 0.97 -1.84 13.80
C GLY A 11 2.12 -2.52 14.57
N ILE A 12 1.73 -3.46 15.43
CA ILE A 12 2.65 -4.26 16.27
C ILE A 12 3.06 -5.55 15.55
N ASP A 13 2.23 -6.04 14.63
CA ASP A 13 2.30 -7.33 13.95
C ASP A 13 3.21 -7.35 12.70
N ASN A 14 3.77 -6.22 12.29
CA ASN A 14 4.65 -6.09 11.11
C ASN A 14 3.97 -6.42 9.79
N SER A 15 2.66 -6.34 9.75
CA SER A 15 1.86 -6.47 8.56
C SER A 15 0.88 -5.31 8.51
N MET A 16 0.52 -4.91 7.30
CA MET A 16 -0.39 -3.79 7.09
C MET A 16 -1.70 -4.33 6.57
N ASP A 17 -2.76 -4.21 7.35
CA ASP A 17 -4.09 -4.58 6.88
C ASP A 17 -4.66 -3.55 5.89
N ARG A 18 -5.86 -3.84 5.36
CA ARG A 18 -6.54 -2.93 4.42
C ARG A 18 -6.76 -1.54 5.01
N TYR A 19 -7.14 -1.46 6.28
CA TYR A 19 -7.48 -0.19 6.94
C TYR A 19 -6.24 0.68 7.16
N GLU A 20 -5.16 0.08 7.65
CA GLU A 20 -3.86 0.74 7.83
C GLU A 20 -3.31 1.24 6.49
N TYR A 21 -3.45 0.44 5.43
CA TYR A 21 -3.05 0.85 4.08
C TYR A 21 -3.89 2.03 3.55
N GLN A 22 -5.20 2.05 3.83
CA GLN A 22 -6.07 3.18 3.47
C GLN A 22 -5.65 4.47 4.19
N ILE A 23 -5.29 4.39 5.49
CA ILE A 23 -4.77 5.54 6.23
C ILE A 23 -3.47 6.04 5.60
N TYR A 24 -2.52 5.13 5.34
CA TYR A 24 -1.27 5.47 4.68
C TYR A 24 -1.51 6.16 3.33
N SER A 25 -2.38 5.60 2.48
CA SER A 25 -2.71 6.15 1.17
C SER A 25 -3.31 7.56 1.27
N ARG A 26 -4.23 7.77 2.22
CA ARG A 26 -4.83 9.07 2.48
C ARG A 26 -3.81 10.12 2.92
N MET A 27 -2.81 9.73 3.73
CA MET A 27 -1.73 10.62 4.12
C MET A 27 -0.79 10.97 2.96
N LYS A 28 -0.58 10.06 2.01
CA LYS A 28 0.25 10.31 0.82
C LYS A 28 -0.49 11.04 -0.30
N HIS A 29 -1.81 10.97 -0.33
CA HIS A 29 -2.66 11.59 -1.35
C HIS A 29 -3.73 12.50 -0.73
N PRO A 30 -3.34 13.53 0.04
CA PRO A 30 -4.29 14.38 0.78
C PRO A 30 -5.23 15.20 -0.12
N PHE A 31 -4.88 15.33 -1.41
CA PHE A 31 -5.66 16.03 -2.42
C PHE A 31 -6.77 15.17 -3.05
N LEU A 32 -6.76 13.85 -2.84
CA LEU A 32 -7.85 12.99 -3.29
C LEU A 32 -9.03 13.12 -2.34
N ASN A 33 -10.24 13.22 -2.91
CA ASN A 33 -11.45 13.12 -2.11
C ASN A 33 -11.60 11.71 -1.51
N LEU A 34 -12.42 11.59 -0.46
CA LEU A 34 -12.62 10.33 0.28
C LEU A 34 -13.00 9.13 -0.61
N ILE A 35 -13.87 9.34 -1.60
CA ILE A 35 -14.37 8.27 -2.47
C ILE A 35 -13.26 7.82 -3.43
N THR A 36 -12.68 8.77 -4.15
CA THR A 36 -11.62 8.49 -5.13
C THR A 36 -10.37 7.93 -4.45
N GLY A 37 -9.98 8.50 -3.30
CA GLY A 37 -8.86 8.03 -2.49
C GLY A 37 -9.07 6.60 -2.01
N GLY A 38 -10.24 6.30 -1.44
CA GLY A 38 -10.62 4.96 -0.97
C GLY A 38 -10.56 3.92 -2.09
N TYR A 39 -11.15 4.24 -3.24
CA TYR A 39 -11.13 3.37 -4.42
C TYR A 39 -9.70 3.06 -4.90
N TYR A 40 -8.84 4.08 -5.01
CA TYR A 40 -7.45 3.86 -5.42
C TYR A 40 -6.63 3.09 -4.39
N SER A 41 -6.84 3.33 -3.08
CA SER A 41 -6.18 2.53 -2.04
C SER A 41 -6.59 1.07 -2.09
N ASP A 42 -7.87 0.77 -2.30
CA ASP A 42 -8.34 -0.62 -2.35
C ASP A 42 -7.79 -1.36 -3.57
N LEU A 43 -7.77 -0.70 -4.74
CA LEU A 43 -7.13 -1.26 -5.92
C LEU A 43 -5.64 -1.55 -5.69
N ARG A 44 -4.91 -0.61 -5.11
CA ARG A 44 -3.48 -0.77 -4.85
C ARG A 44 -3.20 -1.85 -3.82
N PHE A 45 -4.01 -1.93 -2.76
CA PHE A 45 -3.92 -2.99 -1.76
C PHE A 45 -4.08 -4.36 -2.41
N ASN A 46 -5.15 -4.55 -3.20
CA ASN A 46 -5.43 -5.83 -3.85
C ASN A 46 -4.34 -6.23 -4.86
N MET A 47 -3.67 -5.27 -5.50
CA MET A 47 -2.53 -5.54 -6.37
C MET A 47 -1.23 -5.84 -5.61
N ALA A 48 -1.12 -5.32 -4.38
CA ALA A 48 0.04 -5.49 -3.53
C ALA A 48 0.03 -6.82 -2.77
N ASP A 49 -1.17 -7.29 -2.39
CA ASP A 49 -1.42 -8.54 -1.69
C ASP A 49 -1.23 -9.73 -2.65
N ILE A 50 0.04 -10.06 -2.90
CA ILE A 50 0.44 -11.08 -3.86
C ILE A 50 0.07 -12.47 -3.38
N ASN A 51 0.13 -12.70 -2.06
CA ASN A 51 -0.13 -14.00 -1.46
C ASN A 51 -1.62 -14.23 -1.14
N GLY A 52 -2.44 -13.18 -1.11
CA GLY A 52 -3.88 -13.23 -0.89
C GLY A 52 -4.29 -13.43 0.57
N ASP A 53 -3.43 -13.12 1.53
CA ASP A 53 -3.68 -13.28 2.96
C ASP A 53 -4.45 -12.10 3.59
N GLY A 54 -4.73 -11.06 2.80
CA GLY A 54 -5.45 -9.87 3.24
C GLY A 54 -4.62 -8.93 4.09
N GLN A 55 -3.30 -9.08 4.10
CA GLN A 55 -2.33 -8.21 4.75
C GLN A 55 -1.14 -7.94 3.82
N LEU A 56 -0.40 -6.86 4.06
CA LEU A 56 0.82 -6.56 3.33
C LEU A 56 2.01 -6.68 4.26
N ASN A 57 2.89 -7.63 4.00
CA ASN A 57 4.22 -7.60 4.60
C ASN A 57 5.08 -6.49 3.96
N TYR A 58 6.26 -6.25 4.52
CA TYR A 58 7.15 -5.19 4.02
C TYR A 58 7.53 -5.37 2.54
N ALA A 59 7.71 -6.60 2.08
CA ALA A 59 8.10 -6.88 0.70
C ALA A 59 6.97 -6.53 -0.28
N GLU A 60 5.74 -6.95 0.03
CA GLU A 60 4.53 -6.62 -0.73
C GLU A 60 4.27 -5.10 -0.74
N PHE A 61 4.40 -4.46 0.41
CA PHE A 61 4.30 -3.02 0.53
C PHE A 61 5.35 -2.28 -0.31
N ALA A 62 6.60 -2.75 -0.30
CA ALA A 62 7.68 -2.15 -1.08
C ALA A 62 7.50 -2.37 -2.59
N LEU A 63 6.99 -3.53 -3.01
CA LEU A 63 6.71 -3.85 -4.42
C LEU A 63 5.55 -3.05 -5.00
N SER A 64 4.51 -2.78 -4.19
CA SER A 64 3.37 -1.96 -4.62
C SER A 64 3.71 -0.50 -4.93
N HIS A 65 4.89 -0.05 -4.47
CA HIS A 65 5.41 1.28 -4.71
C HIS A 65 6.82 1.17 -5.33
N PRO A 66 6.91 0.76 -6.61
CA PRO A 66 8.19 0.78 -7.29
C PRO A 66 8.71 2.22 -7.26
N PHE A 67 9.96 2.38 -6.80
CA PHE A 67 10.70 3.62 -6.93
C PHE A 67 10.44 4.20 -8.33
N SER A 68 10.15 5.50 -8.40
CA SER A 68 10.04 6.28 -9.65
C SER A 68 10.90 5.69 -10.76
N GLY A 69 10.28 5.00 -11.72
CA GLY A 69 11.02 4.21 -12.70
C GLY A 69 10.16 3.22 -13.48
N TYR A 70 9.02 3.68 -14.01
CA TYR A 70 8.16 3.03 -15.00
C TYR A 70 7.56 1.64 -14.66
N PRO A 71 6.24 1.44 -14.89
CA PRO A 71 5.63 0.11 -14.77
C PRO A 71 6.20 -0.81 -15.85
N ARG A 72 6.92 -1.87 -15.45
CA ARG A 72 7.12 -3.02 -16.35
C ARG A 72 5.81 -3.79 -16.40
N TYR A 73 5.03 -3.51 -17.43
CA TYR A 73 3.96 -4.41 -17.88
C TYR A 73 4.60 -5.76 -18.18
N TYR A 74 4.21 -6.81 -17.44
CA TYR A 74 4.42 -8.18 -17.89
C TYR A 74 3.26 -8.50 -18.83
N TYR A 75 3.61 -8.81 -20.08
CA TYR A 75 2.71 -9.29 -21.13
C TYR A 75 2.19 -10.70 -20.82
#